data_AF-A0A965PDE2-F1
#
_entry.id   AF-A0A965PDE2-F1
#
_cell.length_a   1.000
_cell.length_b   1.000
_cell.length_c   1.000
_cell.angle_alpha   90.00
_cell.angle_beta   90.00
_cell.angle_gamma   90.00
#
_symmetry.space_group_name_H-M   'P 1'
#
loop_
_entity.id
_entity.type
_entity.pdbx_description
1 polymer ?
#
loop_
_entity_poly.entity_id
_entity_poly.type
_entity_poly.pdbx_seq_one_letter_code
_entity_poly.pdbx_strand_id
1 'polypeptide(L)'
;MKIQSPSDFGKVLKNGAFAWPGGYPLFFICDDGAPLSFKYAQANAKLICQAIRDKDRGGWRVVASDINWEDADLYCEGGAKIESAYN
;
A
#
# COMPACT_ATOMS: atom_id res chain seq x y z
N MET A 1 -1.83 6.64 6.51
CA MET A 1 -2.69 7.63 5.80
C MET A 1 -3.94 6.93 5.27
N LYS A 2 -5.13 7.55 5.41
CA LYS A 2 -6.37 7.02 4.82
C LYS A 2 -6.45 7.33 3.33
N ILE A 3 -6.89 6.37 2.53
CA ILE A 3 -7.07 6.48 1.07
C ILE A 3 -8.57 6.30 0.78
N GLN A 4 -9.23 7.37 0.33
CA GLN A 4 -10.66 7.35 0.04
C GLN A 4 -10.96 7.49 -1.45
N SER A 5 -9.97 7.93 -2.24
CA SER A 5 -10.12 8.16 -3.67
C SER A 5 -8.87 7.69 -4.43
N PRO A 6 -8.99 7.41 -5.74
CA PRO A 6 -7.83 7.10 -6.58
C PRO A 6 -6.78 8.22 -6.60
N SER A 7 -7.22 9.47 -6.40
CA SER A 7 -6.33 10.63 -6.30
C SER A 7 -5.46 10.56 -5.05
N ASP A 8 -5.98 10.07 -3.92
CA ASP A 8 -5.19 9.92 -2.69
C ASP A 8 -4.16 8.81 -2.84
N PHE A 9 -4.54 7.68 -3.44
CA PHE A 9 -3.60 6.62 -3.80
C PHE A 9 -2.50 7.15 -4.73
N GLY A 10 -2.87 7.92 -5.75
CA GLY A 10 -1.92 8.55 -6.67
C GLY A 10 -0.97 9.53 -5.99
N LYS A 11 -1.39 10.26 -4.94
CA LYS A 11 -0.49 11.12 -4.15
C LYS A 11 0.56 10.28 -3.42
N VAL A 12 0.16 9.18 -2.79
CA VAL A 12 1.09 8.29 -2.09
C VAL A 12 2.10 7.69 -3.06
N LEU A 13 1.65 7.21 -4.24
CA LEU A 13 2.55 6.69 -5.26
C LEU A 13 3.55 7.75 -5.76
N LYS A 14 3.13 9.01 -5.90
CA LYS A 14 4.01 10.12 -6.32
C LYS A 14 5.02 10.53 -5.25
N ASN A 15 4.62 10.47 -3.97
CA ASN A 15 5.53 10.76 -2.86
C ASN A 15 6.64 9.72 -2.71
N GLY A 16 6.44 8.51 -3.27
CA GLY A 16 7.43 7.45 -3.33
C GLY A 16 7.21 6.37 -2.27
N ALA A 17 8.04 5.33 -2.33
CA ALA A 17 7.94 4.16 -1.46
C ALA A 17 8.34 4.42 0.00
N PHE A 18 8.75 5.66 0.31
CA PHE A 18 9.35 6.02 1.57
C PHE A 18 8.60 7.18 2.23
N ALA A 19 8.26 7.02 3.51
CA ALA A 19 7.61 8.05 4.29
C ALA A 19 8.59 9.19 4.64
N TRP A 20 8.13 10.44 4.52
CA TRP A 20 8.88 11.61 4.96
C TRP A 20 8.27 12.19 6.25
N PRO A 21 9.09 12.64 7.23
CA PRO A 21 10.55 12.57 7.29
C PRO A 21 11.05 11.21 7.82
N GLY A 22 12.09 10.63 7.20
CA GLY A 22 12.75 9.43 7.72
C GLY A 22 13.06 8.33 6.72
N GLY A 23 12.44 8.34 5.53
CA GLY A 23 12.77 7.37 4.50
C GLY A 23 12.25 5.96 4.77
N TYR A 24 11.16 5.82 5.54
CA TYR A 24 10.70 4.51 6.01
C TYR A 24 9.83 3.79 4.97
N PRO A 25 10.01 2.46 4.78
CA PRO A 25 9.28 1.70 3.78
C PRO A 25 7.76 1.72 4.06
N LEU A 26 7.01 2.12 3.03
CA LEU A 26 5.55 2.17 3.05
C LEU A 26 4.95 0.91 2.45
N PHE A 27 3.84 0.49 3.03
CA PHE A 27 2.95 -0.51 2.47
C PHE A 27 1.51 0.00 2.43
N PHE A 28 0.68 -0.69 1.66
CA PHE A 28 -0.74 -0.40 1.52
C PHE A 28 -1.57 -1.45 2.24
N ILE A 29 -2.77 -1.08 2.68
CA ILE A 29 -3.72 -1.95 3.36
C ILE A 29 -4.99 -1.98 2.53
N CYS A 30 -5.40 -3.18 2.12
CA CYS A 30 -6.66 -3.43 1.43
C CYS A 30 -7.85 -3.44 2.41
N ASP A 31 -9.07 -3.39 1.89
CA ASP A 31 -10.29 -3.29 2.71
C ASP A 31 -10.61 -4.55 3.52
N ASP A 32 -10.05 -5.68 3.10
CA ASP A 32 -10.03 -6.96 3.82
C ASP A 32 -8.91 -7.05 4.87
N GLY A 33 -8.05 -6.04 4.96
CA GLY A 33 -6.90 -5.99 5.85
C GLY A 33 -5.62 -6.58 5.26
N ALA A 34 -5.63 -7.04 4.01
CA ALA A 34 -4.45 -7.61 3.37
C ALA A 34 -3.37 -6.53 3.13
N PRO A 35 -2.10 -6.78 3.51
CA PRO A 35 -1.00 -5.87 3.22
C PRO A 35 -0.51 -6.02 1.78
N LEU A 36 -0.17 -4.89 1.16
CA LEU A 36 0.27 -4.83 -0.23
C LEU A 36 1.54 -3.98 -0.35
N SER A 37 2.61 -4.58 -0.90
CA SER A 37 3.89 -3.88 -1.03
C SER A 37 3.81 -2.75 -2.05
N PHE A 38 4.61 -1.70 -1.86
CA PHE A 38 4.61 -0.56 -2.77
C PHE A 38 4.88 -0.95 -4.24
N LYS A 39 5.80 -1.90 -4.47
CA LYS A 39 6.11 -2.42 -5.81
C LYS A 39 4.90 -3.10 -6.44
N TYR A 40 4.17 -3.92 -5.69
CA TYR A 40 2.98 -4.60 -6.18
C TYR A 40 1.83 -3.62 -6.44
N ALA A 41 1.70 -2.61 -5.58
CA ALA A 41 0.72 -1.55 -5.72
C ALA A 41 0.98 -0.71 -6.98
N GLN A 42 2.26 -0.40 -7.26
CA GLN A 42 2.64 0.35 -8.45
C GLN A 42 2.39 -0.45 -9.73
N ALA A 43 2.74 -1.74 -9.75
CA ALA A 43 2.50 -2.61 -10.90
C ALA A 43 1.00 -2.78 -11.21
N ASN A 44 0.16 -2.82 -10.18
CA ASN A 44 -1.29 -3.01 -10.29
C ASN A 44 -2.09 -1.71 -10.07
N ALA A 45 -1.45 -0.55 -10.21
CA ALA A 45 -2.05 0.74 -9.84
C ALA A 45 -3.38 1.00 -10.54
N LYS A 46 -3.53 0.55 -11.80
CA LYS A 46 -4.78 0.68 -12.56
C LYS A 46 -5.94 -0.11 -11.95
N LEU A 47 -5.70 -1.35 -11.53
CA LEU A 47 -6.69 -2.22 -10.89
C LEU A 47 -7.11 -1.64 -9.53
N ILE A 48 -6.13 -1.21 -8.74
CA ILE A 48 -6.37 -0.56 -7.44
C ILE A 48 -7.19 0.73 -7.62
N CYS A 49 -6.84 1.57 -8.60
CA CYS A 49 -7.61 2.78 -8.89
C CYS A 49 -9.07 2.48 -9.28
N GLN A 50 -9.30 1.42 -10.06
CA GLN A 50 -10.65 0.96 -10.41
C GLN A 50 -11.38 0.45 -9.16
N ALA A 51 -10.76 -0.42 -8.37
CA ALA A 51 -11.35 -0.96 -7.15
C ALA A 51 -11.72 0.13 -6.12
N ILE A 52 -10.87 1.16 -5.96
CA ILE A 52 -11.17 2.31 -5.10
C ILE A 52 -12.35 3.11 -5.65
N ARG A 53 -12.37 3.38 -6.97
CA ARG A 53 -13.46 4.14 -7.62
C ARG A 53 -14.80 3.43 -7.52
N ASP A 54 -14.81 2.16 -7.88
CA ASP A 54 -16.02 1.34 -7.99
C ASP A 54 -16.43 0.75 -6.63
N LYS A 55 -15.61 0.99 -5.59
CA LYS A 55 -15.76 0.46 -4.24
C LYS A 55 -15.87 -1.07 -4.21
N ASP A 56 -15.12 -1.70 -5.11
CA ASP A 56 -15.06 -3.16 -5.25
C ASP A 56 -14.51 -3.80 -3.97
N ARG A 57 -14.90 -5.05 -3.72
CA ARG A 57 -14.47 -5.88 -2.58
C ARG A 57 -13.69 -7.11 -3.04
N GLY A 58 -13.16 -7.10 -4.26
CA GLY A 58 -12.34 -8.18 -4.83
C GLY A 58 -10.89 -8.23 -4.34
N GLY A 59 -10.57 -7.68 -3.17
CA GLY A 59 -9.21 -7.70 -2.56
C GLY A 59 -8.25 -6.60 -3.03
N TRP A 60 -8.56 -5.88 -4.11
CA TRP A 60 -7.68 -4.82 -4.64
C TRP A 60 -7.93 -3.42 -4.06
N ARG A 61 -8.97 -3.26 -3.25
CA ARG A 61 -9.39 -1.94 -2.79
C ARG A 61 -8.53 -1.49 -1.61
N VAL A 62 -7.53 -0.69 -1.92
CA VAL A 62 -6.68 -0.04 -0.91
C VAL A 62 -7.46 1.04 -0.14
N VAL A 63 -7.46 0.94 1.19
CA VAL A 63 -8.15 1.87 2.10
C VAL A 63 -7.18 2.70 2.95
N ALA A 64 -5.93 2.25 3.09
CA ALA A 64 -4.91 2.97 3.83
C ALA A 64 -3.50 2.66 3.33
N SER A 65 -2.55 3.51 3.71
CA SER A 65 -1.11 3.20 3.68
C SER A 65 -0.52 3.36 5.07
N ASP A 66 0.47 2.56 5.40
CA ASP A 66 1.18 2.64 6.68
C ASP A 66 2.66 2.31 6.52
N ILE A 67 3.43 2.56 7.58
CA ILE A 67 4.86 2.29 7.65
C ILE A 67 5.07 0.96 8.36
N ASN A 68 5.89 0.09 7.78
CA ASN A 68 6.33 -1.11 8.48
C ASN A 68 7.46 -0.75 9.44
N TRP A 69 7.16 -0.59 10.73
CA TRP A 69 8.14 -0.15 11.73
C TRP A 69 9.10 -1.28 12.16
N GLU A 70 8.58 -2.43 12.57
CA GLU A 70 9.37 -3.50 13.21
C GLU A 70 9.01 -4.91 12.68
N ASP A 71 8.09 -5.03 11.73
CA ASP A 71 7.60 -6.34 11.27
C ASP A 71 8.48 -6.88 10.15
N ALA A 72 9.54 -7.57 10.56
CA ALA A 72 10.47 -8.23 9.64
C ALA A 72 9.82 -9.42 8.88
N ASP A 73 8.61 -9.87 9.24
CA ASP A 73 7.92 -10.98 8.61
C ASP A 73 6.62 -10.53 7.91
N LEU A 74 6.50 -9.24 7.59
CA LEU A 74 5.36 -8.74 6.83
C LEU A 74 5.48 -9.12 5.35
N TYR A 75 4.55 -9.95 4.88
CA TYR A 75 4.47 -10.38 3.49
C TYR A 75 3.24 -9.77 2.82
N CYS A 76 3.43 -9.28 1.61
CA CYS A 76 2.34 -8.94 0.70
C CYS A 76 1.55 -10.21 0.34
N GLU A 77 0.26 -10.06 0.05
CA GLU A 77 -0.61 -11.16 -0.43
C GLU A 77 -0.02 -11.92 -1.64
N GLY A 78 0.80 -11.26 -2.47
CA GLY A 78 1.54 -11.88 -3.58
C GLY A 78 2.84 -12.61 -3.19
N GLY A 79 3.13 -12.80 -1.90
CA GLY A 79 4.33 -13.46 -1.36
C GLY A 79 5.59 -12.61 -1.32
N ALA A 80 5.53 -11.35 -1.76
CA ALA A 80 6.67 -10.44 -1.71
C ALA A 80 6.87 -9.89 -0.29
N LYS A 81 8.08 -9.97 0.24
CA LYS A 81 8.44 -9.40 1.54
C LYS A 81 8.35 -7.88 1.51
N ILE A 82 7.75 -7.29 2.54
CA ILE A 82 7.72 -5.84 2.77
C ILE A 82 8.87 -5.50 3.70
N GLU A 83 9.74 -4.57 3.29
CA GLU A 83 10.89 -4.15 4.10
C GLU A 83 10.41 -3.46 5.38
N SER A 84 11.10 -3.70 6.50
CA SER A 84 10.87 -3.02 7.78
C SER A 84 11.82 -1.83 7.93
N ALA A 85 11.37 -0.79 8.62
CA ALA A 85 12.15 0.40 8.94
C ALA A 85 13.28 0.12 9.94
N TYR A 86 12.99 -0.72 10.93
CA TYR A 86 13.94 -1.24 11.90
C TYR A 86 14.04 -2.76 11.72
N ASN A 87 15.26 -3.28 11.86
CA ASN A 87 15.61 -4.70 11.78
C ASN A 87 16.28 -5.11 13.09
#